data_AF-A0A817SI47-F1
#
_entry.id   AF-A0A817SI47-F1
#
_cell.length_a   1.000
_cell.length_b   1.000
_cell.length_c   1.000
_cell.angle_alpha   90.00
_cell.angle_beta   90.00
_cell.angle_gamma   90.00
#
_symmetry.space_group_name_H-M   'P 1'
#
loop_
_entity.id
_entity.type
_entity.pdbx_description
1 polymer ?
#
loop_
_entity_poly.entity_id
_entity_poly.type
_entity_poly.pdbx_seq_one_letter_code
_entity_poly.pdbx_strand_id
1 'polypeptide(L)' 'SGIDVITPYTREVKEIVEKLLTIEVAKGVEIQTMDGFQGREKSIIAISLV' A
#
# COMPACT_ATOMS: atom_id res chain seq x y z
N SER A 1 8.23 6.54 7.75
CA SER A 1 7.35 5.89 6.77
C SER A 1 7.49 6.65 5.48
N GLY A 2 8.05 6.03 4.44
CA GLY A 2 8.45 6.73 3.20
C GLY A 2 7.81 6.16 1.94
N ILE A 3 7.13 5.03 2.04
CA ILE A 3 6.53 4.29 0.92
C ILE A 3 5.05 4.07 1.21
N ASP A 4 4.20 4.44 0.26
CA ASP A 4 2.81 3.98 0.19
C ASP A 4 2.64 3.01 -0.98
N VAL A 5 1.89 1.94 -0.77
CA VAL A 5 1.38 1.06 -1.82
C VAL A 5 -0.12 1.32 -1.95
N ILE A 6 -0.56 1.79 -3.12
CA ILE A 6 -1.96 2.12 -3.39
C ILE A 6 -2.56 1.24 -4.50
N THR A 7 -3.83 0.90 -4.35
CA THR A 7 -4.60 0.10 -5.31
C THR A 7 -6.03 0.64 -5.44
N PRO A 8 -6.70 0.51 -6.59
CA PRO A 8 -8.13 0.83 -6.69
C PRO A 8 -9.03 -0.15 -5.90
N TYR A 9 -8.54 -1.33 -5.50
CA TYR A 9 -9.38 -2.41 -4.97
C TYR A 9 -9.12 -2.73 -3.51
N THR A 10 -10.15 -2.62 -2.66
CA THR A 10 -10.09 -3.02 -1.24
C THR A 10 -9.70 -4.48 -1.03
N ARG A 11 -10.07 -5.38 -1.97
CA ARG A 11 -9.66 -6.79 -1.91
C ARG A 11 -8.14 -6.94 -2.03
N GLU A 12 -7.53 -6.17 -2.93
CA GLU A 12 -6.11 -6.25 -3.20
C GLU A 12 -5.27 -5.71 -2.03
N VAL A 13 -5.77 -4.71 -1.30
CA VAL A 13 -5.15 -4.27 -0.03
C VAL A 13 -4.95 -5.45 0.92
N LYS A 14 -5.97 -6.31 1.08
CA LYS A 14 -5.86 -7.50 1.97
C LYS A 14 -4.82 -8.49 1.47
N GLU A 15 -4.82 -8.79 0.18
CA GLU A 15 -3.87 -9.73 -0.42
C GLU A 15 -2.42 -9.24 -0.31
N ILE A 16 -2.20 -7.94 -0.52
CA ILE A 16 -0.88 -7.31 -0.41
C ILE A 16 -0.41 -7.35 1.05
N VAL A 17 -1.27 -7.03 2.01
CA VAL A 17 -0.95 -7.10 3.45
C VAL A 17 -0.61 -8.54 3.85
N GLU A 18 -1.42 -9.52 3.48
CA GLU A 18 -1.19 -10.94 3.79
C GLU A 18 0.15 -11.43 3.23
N LYS A 19 0.47 -11.08 1.97
CA LYS A 19 1.76 -11.41 1.34
C LYS A 19 2.92 -10.69 2.00
N LEU A 20 2.78 -9.40 2.32
CA LEU A 20 3.85 -8.59 2.93
C LEU A 20 4.16 -8.99 4.37
N LEU A 21 3.19 -9.49 5.14
CA LEU A 21 3.43 -9.99 6.50
C LEU A 21 4.38 -11.20 6.52
N THR A 22 4.55 -11.90 5.39
CA THR A 22 5.51 -13.01 5.27
C THR A 22 6.94 -12.57 4.94
N ILE A 23 7.15 -11.27 4.72
CA ILE A 23 8.44 -10.68 4.35
C ILE A 23 8.78 -9.61 5.39
N GLU A 24 10.04 -9.49 5.83
CA GLU A 24 10.52 -8.44 6.75
C GLU A 24 10.52 -7.03 6.10
N VAL A 25 9.43 -6.62 5.46
CA VAL A 25 9.25 -5.34 4.73
C VAL A 25 8.38 -4.36 5.53
N ALA A 26 7.76 -4.80 6.63
CA ALA A 26 6.67 -4.07 7.28
C ALA A 26 7.04 -2.69 7.86
N LYS A 27 8.32 -2.38 8.12
CA LYS A 27 8.67 -1.16 8.84
C LYS A 27 8.66 0.05 7.91
N GLY A 28 7.51 0.75 7.87
CA GLY A 28 7.37 2.05 7.21
C GLY A 28 6.75 2.03 5.81
N VAL A 29 6.14 0.90 5.44
CA VAL A 29 5.27 0.75 4.27
C VAL A 29 3.81 0.85 4.73
N GLU A 30 3.06 1.73 4.10
CA GLU A 30 1.60 1.84 4.25
C GLU A 30 0.93 1.22 3.00
N ILE A 31 -0.21 0.55 3.18
CA ILE A 31 -0.95 -0.13 2.10
C ILE A 31 -2.41 0.24 2.23
N GLN A 32 -3.00 0.78 1.17
CA GLN A 32 -4.37 1.29 1.20
C GLN A 32 -4.96 1.47 -0.20
N THR A 33 -6.23 1.86 -0.27
CA THR A 33 -6.86 2.18 -1.55
C THR A 33 -6.46 3.58 -2.04
N MET A 34 -6.66 3.85 -3.33
CA MET A 34 -6.51 5.21 -3.90
C MET A 34 -7.40 6.23 -3.18
N ASP A 35 -8.66 5.86 -2.89
CA ASP A 35 -9.58 6.68 -2.11
C ASP A 35 -9.05 6.96 -0.70
N GLY A 36 -8.45 5.95 -0.08
CA GLY A 36 -7.77 6.13 1.20
C GLY A 36 -6.64 7.16 1.07
N PHE A 37 -5.81 7.07 0.03
CA PHE A 37 -4.65 7.93 -0.16
C PHE A 37 -4.98 9.39 -0.52
N GLN A 38 -6.21 9.71 -0.91
CA GLN A 38 -6.59 11.05 -1.38
C GLN A 38 -6.20 12.18 -0.40
N GLY A 39 -5.53 13.22 -0.93
CA GLY A 39 -5.09 14.38 -0.13
C GLY A 39 -3.87 14.13 0.74
N ARG A 40 -3.18 13.00 0.57
CA ARG A 40 -1.93 12.67 1.25
C ARG A 40 -0.75 12.63 0.28
N GLU A 41 0.46 12.71 0.84
CA GLU A 41 1.72 12.67 0.11
C GLU A 41 2.71 11.71 0.79
N LYS A 42 3.59 11.10 -0.01
CA LYS A 42 4.73 10.27 0.42
C LYS A 42 5.92 10.49 -0.50
N SER A 43 7.11 10.16 0.00
CA SER A 43 8.35 10.21 -0.80
C SER A 43 8.34 9.22 -1.97
N ILE A 44 7.72 8.05 -1.78
CA ILE A 44 7.59 7.00 -2.78
C ILE A 44 6.15 6.48 -2.76
N ILE A 45 5.56 6.35 -3.95
CA ILE A 45 4.25 5.72 -4.14
C ILE A 45 4.42 4.59 -5.15
N ALA A 46 4.03 3.38 -4.76
CA ALA A 46 3.86 2.24 -5.65
C ALA A 46 2.37 2.06 -5.95
N ILE A 47 1.99 1.98 -7.22
CA ILE A 47 0.60 1.79 -7.63
C ILE A 47 0.45 0.39 -8.19
N SER A 48 -0.45 -0.41 -7.60
CA SER A 48 -0.89 -1.68 -8.16
C SER A 48 -2.11 -1.45 -9.04
N LEU A 49 -2.04 -1.88 -10.29
CA LEU A 49 -3.10 -1.73 -11.30
C LEU A 49 -3.69 -3.08 -11.74
N VAL A 50 -3.52 -4.10 -10.90
CA VAL A 50 -3.84 -5.50 -11.20
C VAL A 50 -5.29 -5.82 -10.88
#